data_AF-A0A422N681-F1
#
_entry.id   AF-A0A422N681-F1
#
_cell.length_a   1.000
_cell.length_b   1.000
_cell.length_c   1.000
_cell.angle_alpha   90.00
_cell.angle_beta   90.00
_cell.angle_gamma   90.00
#
_symmetry.space_group_name_H-M   'P 1'
#
loop_
_entity.id
_entity.type
_entity.pdbx_description
1 polymer ?
#
loop_
_entity_poly.entity_id
_entity_poly.type
_entity_poly.pdbx_seq_one_letter_code
_entity_poly.pdbx_strand_id
1 'polypeptide(L)'
;MPDAVATHHRLIRALIAKYHCYEVKTIGDSFMIACKSVFAAVQLVRELQQVFLQHDWGTGALDEAYRKFEEGRAEEDAEGYVPPTARLEAAVYRQYWNGLRVRVGVHTGLCDIRRDEVTKGYDYYGGTSNMAARTEAVGNGGQVLLTRAAYMALSTTEREQVEVIALGAVALRGVPEPVEMYQLDAVPGRTFAALRLEKDVPDLDEGSEFTSGDDISLHSTRTGAAQVVAIVLTSTFGTFTAPQRLKALMLLCERWNVLMPRRPSYVHDDEYCRVAIDRLAVKINNVMERKGYEGLDKELFAMSAMGFGADEPVPSVGGRSGWQGFNVRQKDVATRKDSAEVEPVVADEPCLSSDDTIFTIHVRRPK
;
A
#
# COMPACT_ATOMS: atom_id res chain seq x y z
N MET A 1 -13.90 -7.78 8.03
CA MET A 1 -12.96 -8.88 8.32
C MET A 1 -11.78 -8.44 9.22
N PRO A 2 -12.01 -7.78 10.38
CA PRO A 2 -10.90 -7.38 11.27
C PRO A 2 -10.14 -8.59 11.84
N ASP A 3 -10.79 -9.75 11.93
CA ASP A 3 -10.22 -10.98 12.47
C ASP A 3 -9.06 -11.55 11.62
N ALA A 4 -9.18 -11.50 10.28
CA ALA A 4 -8.12 -12.00 9.40
C ALA A 4 -6.82 -11.19 9.52
N VAL A 5 -6.90 -9.86 9.68
CA VAL A 5 -5.72 -8.99 9.85
C VAL A 5 -5.11 -9.19 11.25
N ALA A 6 -5.94 -9.37 12.28
CA ALA A 6 -5.45 -9.70 13.62
C ALA A 6 -4.70 -11.04 13.65
N THR A 7 -5.21 -12.05 12.95
CA THR A 7 -4.54 -13.34 12.76
C THR A 7 -3.24 -13.18 11.98
N HIS A 8 -3.23 -12.41 10.87
CA HIS A 8 -2.01 -12.07 10.14
C HIS A 8 -0.94 -11.45 11.06
N HIS A 9 -1.30 -10.50 11.93
CA HIS A 9 -0.35 -9.91 12.88
C HIS A 9 0.19 -10.93 13.88
N ARG A 10 -0.68 -11.81 14.40
CA ARG A 10 -0.29 -12.84 15.37
C ARG A 10 0.71 -13.83 14.77
N LEU A 11 0.45 -14.31 13.55
CA LEU A 11 1.32 -15.24 12.85
C LEU A 11 2.70 -14.62 12.57
N ILE A 12 2.74 -13.39 12.06
CA ILE A 12 4.00 -12.71 11.78
C ILE A 12 4.80 -12.49 13.07
N ARG A 13 4.17 -12.02 14.15
CA ARG A 13 4.84 -11.80 15.44
C ARG A 13 5.39 -13.08 16.06
N ALA A 14 4.67 -14.20 15.92
CA ALA A 14 5.17 -15.49 16.34
C ALA A 14 6.45 -15.89 15.59
N LEU A 15 6.52 -15.63 14.29
CA LEU A 15 7.71 -15.88 13.47
C LEU A 15 8.86 -14.93 13.80
N ILE A 16 8.57 -13.64 14.04
CA ILE A 16 9.58 -12.66 14.50
C ILE A 16 10.23 -13.15 15.79
N ALA A 17 9.44 -13.61 16.76
CA ALA A 17 9.95 -14.16 18.01
C ALA A 17 10.76 -15.45 17.80
N LYS A 18 10.25 -16.38 16.97
CA LYS A 18 10.90 -17.66 16.65
C LYS A 18 12.30 -17.49 16.06
N TYR A 19 12.47 -16.52 15.18
CA TYR A 19 13.74 -16.26 14.48
C TYR A 19 14.60 -15.18 15.14
N HIS A 20 14.22 -14.72 16.34
CA HIS A 20 14.92 -13.67 17.07
C HIS A 20 15.13 -12.39 16.23
N CYS A 21 14.15 -12.05 15.40
CA CYS A 21 14.10 -10.79 14.69
C CYS A 21 13.38 -9.72 15.53
N TYR A 22 13.41 -8.48 15.06
CA TYR A 22 12.91 -7.31 15.75
C TYR A 22 11.79 -6.64 14.94
N GLU A 23 10.59 -6.53 15.50
CA GLU A 23 9.51 -5.71 14.92
C GLU A 23 9.87 -4.23 15.12
N VAL A 24 10.18 -3.52 14.04
CA VAL A 24 10.50 -2.08 14.07
C VAL A 24 9.22 -1.28 14.24
N LYS A 25 8.28 -1.50 13.31
CA LYS A 25 6.98 -0.83 13.28
C LYS A 25 6.01 -1.57 12.38
N THR A 26 4.73 -1.35 12.69
CA THR A 26 3.61 -1.84 11.90
C THR A 26 2.74 -0.66 11.45
N ILE A 27 2.50 -0.54 10.15
CA ILE A 27 1.67 0.53 9.56
C ILE A 27 0.52 -0.13 8.80
N GLY A 28 -0.66 -0.14 9.41
CA GLY A 28 -1.81 -0.91 8.89
C GLY A 28 -1.53 -2.40 8.97
N ASP A 29 -1.46 -3.05 7.80
CA ASP A 29 -1.08 -4.46 7.61
C ASP A 29 0.39 -4.62 7.19
N SER A 30 1.16 -3.52 7.15
CA SER A 30 2.55 -3.55 6.71
C SER A 30 3.50 -3.71 7.89
N PHE A 31 4.39 -4.70 7.86
CA PHE A 31 5.46 -4.86 8.86
C PHE A 31 6.78 -4.38 8.31
N MET A 32 7.54 -3.71 9.17
CA MET A 32 8.97 -3.50 9.02
C MET A 32 9.68 -4.33 10.09
N ILE A 33 10.51 -5.28 9.66
CA ILE A 33 11.21 -6.22 10.55
C ILE A 33 12.71 -6.04 10.32
N ALA A 34 13.47 -5.91 11.39
CA ALA A 34 14.93 -5.90 11.36
C ALA A 34 15.46 -7.25 11.86
N CYS A 35 16.46 -7.82 11.21
CA CYS A 35 17.16 -9.02 11.67
C CYS A 35 18.67 -8.77 11.69
N LYS A 36 19.38 -9.42 12.62
CA LYS A 36 20.85 -9.40 12.69
C LYS A 36 21.50 -10.43 11.74
N SER A 37 20.78 -11.50 11.42
CA SER A 37 21.22 -12.56 10.51
C SER A 37 20.39 -12.56 9.24
N VAL A 38 21.07 -12.59 8.09
CA VAL A 38 20.44 -12.75 6.77
C VAL A 38 19.69 -14.07 6.65
N PHE A 39 20.27 -15.13 7.19
CA PHE A 39 19.70 -16.46 7.09
C PHE A 39 18.44 -16.56 7.94
N ALA A 40 18.45 -16.00 9.15
CA ALA A 40 17.25 -15.89 9.97
C ALA A 40 16.14 -15.08 9.26
N ALA A 41 16.49 -13.98 8.60
CA ALA A 41 15.54 -13.20 7.80
C ALA A 41 14.92 -14.03 6.66
N VAL A 42 15.75 -14.76 5.89
CA VAL A 42 15.30 -15.60 4.77
C VAL A 42 14.44 -16.77 5.24
N GLN A 43 14.79 -17.40 6.37
CA GLN A 43 13.99 -18.48 6.96
C GLN A 43 12.65 -17.97 7.50
N LEU A 44 12.63 -16.80 8.16
CA LEU A 44 11.41 -16.14 8.62
C LEU A 44 10.44 -15.93 7.47
N VAL A 45 10.89 -15.35 6.36
CA VAL A 45 10.00 -15.03 5.23
C VAL A 45 9.59 -16.26 4.43
N ARG A 46 10.42 -17.31 4.40
CA ARG A 46 10.06 -18.62 3.86
C ARG A 46 8.92 -19.23 4.67
N GLU A 47 9.11 -19.36 5.98
CA GLU A 47 8.11 -19.96 6.86
C GLU A 47 6.84 -19.11 6.93
N LEU A 48 6.94 -17.78 6.81
CA LEU A 48 5.79 -16.90 6.68
C LEU A 48 4.88 -17.33 5.53
N GLN A 49 5.41 -17.56 4.33
CA GLN A 49 4.60 -17.98 3.19
C GLN A 49 3.95 -19.36 3.39
N GLN A 50 4.65 -20.27 4.07
CA GLN A 50 4.20 -21.63 4.34
C GLN A 50 3.12 -21.67 5.43
N VAL A 51 3.32 -20.94 6.53
CA VAL A 51 2.36 -20.84 7.63
C VAL A 51 1.07 -20.19 7.14
N PHE A 52 1.16 -19.14 6.33
CA PHE A 52 -0.03 -18.49 5.77
C PHE A 52 -0.82 -19.41 4.84
N LEU A 53 -0.13 -20.24 4.06
CA LEU A 53 -0.75 -21.27 3.21
C LEU A 53 -1.45 -22.35 4.03
N GLN A 54 -0.83 -22.82 5.11
CA GLN A 54 -1.35 -23.91 5.94
C GLN A 54 -2.44 -23.45 6.93
N HIS A 55 -2.53 -22.16 7.20
CA HIS A 55 -3.47 -21.63 8.17
C HIS A 55 -4.93 -21.80 7.72
N ASP A 56 -5.79 -22.22 8.64
CA ASP A 56 -7.25 -22.25 8.41
C ASP A 56 -7.84 -20.86 8.61
N TRP A 57 -8.08 -20.17 7.49
CA TRP A 57 -8.67 -18.84 7.48
C TRP A 57 -10.19 -18.85 7.75
N GLY A 58 -10.83 -20.01 7.84
CA GLY A 58 -12.26 -20.17 8.11
C GLY A 58 -13.18 -19.62 7.00
N THR A 59 -12.62 -19.18 5.87
CA THR A 59 -13.38 -18.63 4.75
C THR A 59 -12.63 -18.76 3.43
N GLY A 60 -13.35 -19.07 2.35
CA GLY A 60 -12.82 -19.02 0.98
C GLY A 60 -13.00 -17.66 0.29
N ALA A 61 -13.65 -16.69 0.96
CA ALA A 61 -13.98 -15.39 0.35
C ALA A 61 -12.74 -14.58 -0.04
N LEU A 62 -11.62 -14.76 0.69
CA LEU A 62 -10.35 -14.11 0.37
C LEU A 62 -9.79 -14.62 -0.96
N ASP A 63 -9.73 -15.94 -1.12
CA ASP A 63 -9.26 -16.59 -2.35
C ASP A 63 -10.16 -16.27 -3.54
N GLU A 64 -11.48 -16.30 -3.35
CA GLU A 64 -12.44 -15.92 -4.39
C GLU A 64 -12.25 -14.47 -4.84
N ALA A 65 -12.03 -13.54 -3.90
CA ALA A 65 -11.75 -12.14 -4.23
C ALA A 65 -10.46 -12.00 -5.04
N TYR A 66 -9.37 -12.69 -4.67
CA TYR A 66 -8.13 -12.65 -5.43
C TYR A 66 -8.28 -13.18 -6.86
N ARG A 67 -9.02 -14.28 -7.04
CA ARG A 67 -9.29 -14.83 -8.38
C ARG A 67 -10.10 -13.85 -9.24
N LYS A 68 -11.13 -13.22 -8.66
CA LYS A 68 -11.93 -12.18 -9.35
C LYS A 68 -11.08 -10.98 -9.76
N PHE A 69 -10.15 -10.52 -8.90
CA PHE A 69 -9.26 -9.41 -9.27
C PHE A 69 -8.30 -9.78 -10.40
N GLU A 70 -7.78 -11.01 -10.41
CA GLU A 70 -6.94 -11.48 -11.51
C GLU A 70 -7.72 -11.62 -12.82
N GLU A 71 -8.97 -12.10 -12.77
CA GLU A 71 -9.85 -12.19 -13.94
C GLU A 71 -10.15 -10.80 -14.50
N GLY A 72 -10.58 -9.85 -13.66
CA GLY A 72 -10.84 -8.48 -14.08
C GLY A 72 -9.60 -7.82 -14.71
N ARG A 73 -8.41 -8.05 -14.15
CA ARG A 73 -7.17 -7.54 -14.74
C ARG A 73 -6.84 -8.17 -16.09
N ALA A 74 -7.17 -9.44 -16.31
CA ALA A 74 -6.98 -10.10 -17.60
C ALA A 74 -8.00 -9.65 -18.65
N GLU A 75 -9.17 -9.17 -18.24
CA GLU A 75 -10.12 -8.52 -19.15
C GLU A 75 -9.61 -7.14 -19.59
N GLU A 76 -8.98 -6.38 -18.67
CA GLU A 76 -8.39 -5.07 -18.96
C GLU A 76 -7.12 -5.15 -19.82
N ASP A 77 -6.28 -6.17 -19.60
CA ASP A 77 -4.99 -6.37 -20.29
C ASP A 77 -4.96 -7.76 -20.95
N ALA A 78 -5.85 -7.95 -21.93
CA ALA A 78 -6.09 -9.25 -22.58
C ALA A 78 -4.89 -9.81 -23.34
N GLU A 79 -3.96 -8.95 -23.79
CA GLU A 79 -2.79 -9.35 -24.57
C GLU A 79 -1.51 -9.52 -23.72
N GLY A 80 -1.43 -8.87 -22.55
CA GLY A 80 -0.22 -8.83 -21.72
C GLY A 80 -0.31 -9.53 -20.36
N TYR A 81 -1.50 -9.75 -19.82
CA TYR A 81 -1.68 -10.30 -18.47
C TYR A 81 -2.38 -11.66 -18.45
N VAL A 82 -1.65 -12.69 -18.02
CA VAL A 82 -2.20 -14.03 -17.77
C VAL A 82 -2.44 -14.21 -16.27
N PRO A 83 -3.67 -14.51 -15.82
CA PRO A 83 -3.98 -14.80 -14.42
C PRO A 83 -3.12 -15.97 -13.88
N PRO A 84 -2.25 -15.74 -12.89
CA PRO A 84 -1.38 -16.81 -12.39
C PRO A 84 -2.14 -17.86 -11.58
N THR A 85 -3.28 -17.50 -10.98
CA THR A 85 -4.00 -18.40 -10.06
C THR A 85 -5.48 -18.59 -10.40
N ALA A 86 -6.12 -17.60 -11.03
CA ALA A 86 -7.57 -17.64 -11.24
C ALA A 86 -8.05 -18.81 -12.09
N ARG A 87 -7.26 -19.26 -13.07
CA ARG A 87 -7.62 -20.35 -14.00
C ARG A 87 -7.14 -21.73 -13.54
N LEU A 88 -6.57 -21.85 -12.34
CA LEU A 88 -6.17 -23.14 -11.78
C LEU A 88 -7.39 -23.95 -11.31
N GLU A 89 -7.29 -25.28 -11.43
CA GLU A 89 -8.26 -26.18 -10.83
C GLU A 89 -8.27 -26.03 -9.30
N ALA A 90 -9.43 -26.13 -8.65
CA ALA A 90 -9.56 -25.90 -7.21
C ALA A 90 -8.64 -26.80 -6.35
N ALA A 91 -8.40 -28.04 -6.76
CA ALA A 91 -7.49 -28.96 -6.06
C ALA A 91 -6.03 -28.48 -6.14
N VAL A 92 -5.60 -28.06 -7.33
CA VAL A 92 -4.25 -27.52 -7.58
C VAL A 92 -4.08 -26.16 -6.88
N TYR A 93 -5.09 -25.29 -6.95
CA TYR A 93 -5.07 -23.98 -6.30
C TYR A 93 -4.78 -24.10 -4.80
N ARG A 94 -5.50 -24.98 -4.10
CA ARG A 94 -5.35 -25.17 -2.64
C ARG A 94 -3.98 -25.71 -2.21
N GLN A 95 -3.24 -26.36 -3.10
CA GLN A 95 -1.88 -26.81 -2.81
C GLN A 95 -0.90 -25.64 -2.70
N TYR A 96 -1.15 -24.55 -3.41
CA TYR A 96 -0.22 -23.42 -3.52
C TYR A 96 -0.75 -22.13 -2.90
N TRP A 97 -2.08 -21.95 -2.80
CA TRP A 97 -2.72 -20.68 -2.43
C TRP A 97 -3.86 -20.91 -1.43
N ASN A 98 -3.88 -20.07 -0.39
CA ASN A 98 -4.92 -20.06 0.64
C ASN A 98 -4.88 -18.72 1.40
N GLY A 99 -6.03 -18.07 1.55
CA GLY A 99 -6.21 -16.90 2.42
C GLY A 99 -5.43 -15.65 2.02
N LEU A 100 -4.89 -14.95 3.03
CA LEU A 100 -4.20 -13.68 2.80
C LEU A 100 -2.86 -13.90 2.11
N ARG A 101 -2.72 -13.30 0.92
CA ARG A 101 -1.46 -13.31 0.16
C ARG A 101 -0.57 -12.18 0.68
N VAL A 102 0.68 -12.47 1.00
CA VAL A 102 1.60 -11.47 1.57
C VAL A 102 2.79 -11.31 0.64
N ARG A 103 3.12 -10.09 0.23
CA ARG A 103 4.34 -9.79 -0.54
C ARG A 103 5.44 -9.35 0.41
N VAL A 104 6.67 -9.76 0.10
CA VAL A 104 7.82 -9.55 0.97
C VAL A 104 9.02 -9.08 0.16
N GLY A 105 9.69 -8.03 0.64
CA GLY A 105 10.97 -7.57 0.13
C GLY A 105 12.05 -7.61 1.20
N VAL A 106 13.21 -8.18 0.87
CA VAL A 106 14.36 -8.29 1.76
C VAL A 106 15.57 -7.61 1.13
N HIS A 107 16.16 -6.71 1.91
CA HIS A 107 17.40 -6.05 1.55
C HIS A 107 18.34 -5.98 2.76
N THR A 108 19.63 -5.84 2.46
CA THR A 108 20.68 -5.71 3.46
C THR A 108 21.61 -4.57 3.12
N GLY A 109 22.08 -3.89 4.16
CA GLY A 109 23.03 -2.80 4.06
C GLY A 109 23.23 -2.14 5.41
N LEU A 110 23.99 -1.05 5.40
CA LEU A 110 24.18 -0.21 6.56
C LEU A 110 22.96 0.70 6.76
N CYS A 111 22.53 0.88 8.00
CA CYS A 111 21.39 1.71 8.36
C CYS A 111 21.81 2.79 9.36
N ASP A 112 21.13 3.95 9.29
CA ASP A 112 21.16 4.92 10.39
C ASP A 112 20.20 4.43 11.47
N ILE A 113 20.77 3.86 12.54
CA ILE A 113 20.03 3.27 13.66
C ILE A 113 19.76 4.37 14.69
N ARG A 114 18.49 4.60 15.00
CA ARG A 114 18.10 5.59 16.00
C ARG A 114 17.25 4.94 17.07
N ARG A 115 17.62 5.17 18.33
CA ARG A 115 16.80 4.79 19.47
C ARG A 115 15.80 5.89 19.77
N ASP A 116 14.53 5.55 19.84
CA ASP A 116 13.48 6.45 20.28
C ASP A 116 13.41 6.43 21.82
N GLU A 117 13.60 7.59 22.43
CA GLU A 117 13.61 7.74 23.90
C GLU A 117 12.24 7.48 24.53
N VAL A 118 11.14 7.65 23.78
CA VAL A 118 9.76 7.48 24.25
C VAL A 118 9.34 6.03 24.10
N THR A 119 9.44 5.46 22.91
CA THR A 119 9.02 4.06 22.66
C THR A 119 10.05 3.04 23.16
N LYS A 120 11.26 3.49 23.51
CA LYS A 120 12.44 2.67 23.86
C LYS A 120 12.89 1.71 22.77
N GLY A 121 12.25 1.75 21.60
CA GLY A 121 12.57 0.95 20.43
C GLY A 121 13.65 1.55 19.54
N TYR A 122 14.12 0.76 18.59
CA TYR A 122 15.05 1.17 17.55
C TYR A 122 14.33 1.34 16.22
N ASP A 123 14.70 2.35 15.45
CA ASP A 123 14.21 2.58 14.11
C ASP A 123 15.39 2.73 13.14
N TYR A 124 15.17 2.32 11.89
CA TYR A 124 16.21 2.15 10.88
C TYR A 124 15.92 3.03 9.67
N TYR A 125 16.82 3.98 9.43
CA TYR A 125 16.69 4.99 8.39
C TYR A 125 17.78 4.85 7.32
N GLY A 126 17.56 5.50 6.18
CA GLY A 126 18.53 5.60 5.09
C GLY A 126 18.20 4.75 3.87
N GLY A 127 19.17 4.66 2.96
CA GLY A 127 19.02 3.99 1.67
C GLY A 127 18.60 2.52 1.78
N THR A 128 19.14 1.80 2.77
CA THR A 128 18.86 0.38 3.01
C THR A 128 17.38 0.12 3.34
N SER A 129 16.81 0.89 4.27
CA SER A 129 15.39 0.79 4.64
C SER A 129 14.48 1.12 3.45
N ASN A 130 14.80 2.19 2.72
CA ASN A 130 14.08 2.56 1.51
C ASN A 130 14.16 1.47 0.42
N MET A 131 15.33 0.89 0.21
CA MET A 131 15.54 -0.17 -0.79
C MET A 131 14.73 -1.43 -0.47
N ALA A 132 14.67 -1.83 0.81
CA ALA A 132 13.83 -2.94 1.26
C ALA A 132 12.34 -2.68 0.94
N ALA A 133 11.86 -1.48 1.25
CA ALA A 133 10.48 -1.07 0.94
C ALA A 133 10.20 -1.02 -0.57
N ARG A 134 11.15 -0.55 -1.40
CA ARG A 134 11.01 -0.55 -2.86
C ARG A 134 11.01 -1.95 -3.46
N THR A 135 11.82 -2.84 -2.89
CA THR A 135 11.86 -4.26 -3.27
C THR A 135 10.53 -4.95 -2.95
N GLU A 136 9.94 -4.67 -1.78
CA GLU A 136 8.61 -5.19 -1.43
C GLU A 136 7.51 -4.65 -2.35
N ALA A 137 7.56 -3.37 -2.69
CA ALA A 137 6.51 -2.71 -3.47
C ALA A 137 6.30 -3.31 -4.87
N VAL A 138 7.36 -3.82 -5.51
CA VAL A 138 7.28 -4.44 -6.83
C VAL A 138 6.86 -5.92 -6.79
N GLY A 139 6.80 -6.53 -5.60
CA GLY A 139 6.40 -7.93 -5.43
C GLY A 139 4.91 -8.18 -5.60
N ASN A 140 4.57 -9.37 -6.08
CA ASN A 140 3.20 -9.89 -6.09
C ASN A 140 2.84 -10.53 -4.75
N GLY A 141 1.54 -10.64 -4.45
CA GLY A 141 1.10 -11.32 -3.23
C GLY A 141 1.54 -12.79 -3.22
N GLY A 142 2.13 -13.24 -2.10
CA GLY A 142 2.70 -14.57 -1.96
C GLY A 142 4.15 -14.68 -2.45
N GLN A 143 4.70 -13.61 -3.04
CA GLN A 143 6.06 -13.56 -3.59
C GLN A 143 7.03 -12.98 -2.55
N VAL A 144 8.24 -13.54 -2.52
CA VAL A 144 9.35 -13.06 -1.69
C VAL A 144 10.50 -12.67 -2.60
N LEU A 145 10.95 -11.43 -2.51
CA LEU A 145 12.03 -10.87 -3.31
C LEU A 145 13.23 -10.54 -2.42
N LEU A 146 14.40 -11.00 -2.85
CA LEU A 146 15.70 -10.70 -2.27
C LEU A 146 16.48 -9.85 -3.27
N THR A 147 17.01 -8.71 -2.81
CA THR A 147 18.05 -8.01 -3.60
C THR A 147 19.33 -8.86 -3.70
N ARG A 148 20.17 -8.61 -4.71
CA ARG A 148 21.50 -9.23 -4.81
C ARG A 148 22.32 -9.06 -3.54
N ALA A 149 22.27 -7.88 -2.91
CA ALA A 149 22.98 -7.65 -1.65
C ALA A 149 22.54 -8.64 -0.57
N ALA A 150 21.23 -8.85 -0.39
CA ALA A 150 20.70 -9.80 0.58
C ALA A 150 21.06 -11.24 0.22
N TYR A 151 20.97 -11.62 -1.06
CA TYR A 151 21.33 -12.96 -1.50
C TYR A 151 22.83 -13.26 -1.35
N MET A 152 23.69 -12.28 -1.65
CA MET A 152 25.14 -12.44 -1.55
C MET A 152 25.67 -12.36 -0.12
N ALA A 153 24.91 -11.78 0.81
CA ALA A 153 25.22 -11.78 2.23
C ALA A 153 25.06 -13.16 2.90
N LEU A 154 24.29 -14.08 2.29
CA LEU A 154 24.25 -15.48 2.70
C LEU A 154 25.62 -16.13 2.43
N SER A 155 26.09 -16.96 3.37
CA SER A 155 27.26 -17.82 3.16
C SER A 155 26.99 -18.87 2.07
N THR A 156 28.03 -19.52 1.57
CA THR A 156 27.91 -20.56 0.54
C THR A 156 27.02 -21.72 0.99
N THR A 157 27.18 -22.19 2.22
CA THR A 157 26.39 -23.28 2.81
C THR A 157 24.94 -22.88 3.09
N GLU A 158 24.68 -21.61 3.40
CA GLU A 158 23.32 -21.09 3.54
C GLU A 158 22.63 -20.97 2.20
N ARG A 159 23.33 -20.54 1.14
CA ARG A 159 22.76 -20.48 -0.23
C ARG A 159 22.36 -21.86 -0.77
N GLU A 160 23.07 -22.92 -0.40
CA GLU A 160 22.69 -24.31 -0.76
C GLU A 160 21.35 -24.73 -0.15
N GLN A 161 20.94 -24.13 0.96
CA GLN A 161 19.66 -24.39 1.63
C GLN A 161 18.54 -23.45 1.15
N VAL A 162 18.85 -22.56 0.21
CA VAL A 162 17.95 -21.51 -0.27
C VAL A 162 17.77 -21.59 -1.77
N GLU A 163 16.64 -22.18 -2.16
CA GLU A 163 16.20 -22.23 -3.56
C GLU A 163 15.71 -20.84 -3.99
N VAL A 164 16.39 -20.29 -5.00
CA VAL A 164 16.06 -18.98 -5.58
C VAL A 164 16.03 -19.02 -7.10
N ILE A 165 15.22 -18.15 -7.69
CA ILE A 165 15.14 -17.91 -9.12
C ILE A 165 15.66 -16.49 -9.39
N ALA A 166 16.71 -16.36 -10.20
CA ALA A 166 17.22 -15.06 -10.61
C ALA A 166 16.22 -14.38 -11.57
N LEU A 167 15.76 -13.17 -11.21
CA LEU A 167 14.84 -12.38 -12.03
C LEU A 167 15.57 -11.33 -12.90
N GLY A 168 16.88 -11.18 -12.72
CA GLY A 168 17.69 -10.19 -13.42
C GLY A 168 17.63 -8.80 -12.80
N ALA A 169 18.11 -7.80 -13.53
CA ALA A 169 18.16 -6.42 -13.09
C ALA A 169 16.81 -5.71 -13.27
N VAL A 170 16.34 -5.06 -12.19
CA VAL A 170 15.03 -4.41 -12.14
C VAL A 170 15.21 -2.94 -11.77
N ALA A 171 14.72 -2.04 -12.61
CA ALA A 171 14.69 -0.61 -12.30
C ALA A 171 13.66 -0.35 -11.18
N LEU A 172 14.12 0.24 -10.08
CA LEU A 172 13.25 0.63 -8.97
C LEU A 172 13.13 2.15 -8.93
N ARG A 173 11.92 2.65 -8.69
CA ARG A 173 11.66 4.09 -8.62
C ARG A 173 12.54 4.78 -7.58
N GLY A 174 13.29 5.79 -8.03
CA GLY A 174 14.18 6.60 -7.20
C GLY A 174 15.49 5.92 -6.81
N VAL A 175 15.80 4.77 -7.43
CA VAL A 175 17.11 4.13 -7.34
C VAL A 175 17.83 4.38 -8.68
N PRO A 176 19.05 4.95 -8.67
CA PRO A 176 19.72 5.35 -9.90
C PRO A 176 20.15 4.17 -10.77
N GLU A 177 20.51 3.04 -10.15
CA GLU A 177 20.97 1.84 -10.85
C GLU A 177 19.94 0.72 -10.73
N PRO A 178 19.70 -0.06 -11.81
CA PRO A 178 18.89 -1.26 -11.74
C PRO A 178 19.41 -2.25 -10.70
N VAL A 179 18.50 -2.81 -9.91
CA VAL A 179 18.82 -3.71 -8.81
C VAL A 179 18.59 -5.15 -9.26
N GLU A 180 19.62 -5.98 -9.19
CA GLU A 180 19.47 -7.42 -9.40
C GLU A 180 18.58 -8.06 -8.32
N MET A 181 17.57 -8.80 -8.76
CA MET A 181 16.55 -9.42 -7.91
C MET A 181 16.58 -10.95 -8.01
N TYR A 182 16.31 -11.58 -6.87
CA TYR A 182 16.18 -13.03 -6.71
C TYR A 182 14.83 -13.30 -6.07
N GLN A 183 14.03 -14.19 -6.66
CA GLN A 183 12.81 -14.69 -6.04
C GLN A 183 13.15 -15.90 -5.17
N LEU A 184 12.77 -15.87 -3.90
CA LEU A 184 12.86 -17.03 -3.03
C LEU A 184 11.70 -17.99 -3.32
N ASP A 185 12.00 -19.27 -3.58
CA ASP A 185 10.97 -20.30 -3.76
C ASP A 185 10.48 -20.81 -2.39
N ALA A 186 9.65 -20.00 -1.73
CA ALA A 186 9.17 -20.30 -0.38
C ALA A 186 8.10 -21.40 -0.34
N VAL A 187 7.30 -21.50 -1.40
CA VAL A 187 6.28 -22.53 -1.60
C VAL A 187 6.50 -23.06 -3.03
N PRO A 188 7.19 -24.20 -3.16
CA PRO A 188 7.54 -24.76 -4.46
C PRO A 188 6.32 -24.90 -5.37
N GLY A 189 6.46 -24.47 -6.62
CA GLY A 189 5.40 -24.54 -7.63
C GLY A 189 4.51 -23.31 -7.73
N ARG A 190 4.67 -22.29 -6.88
CA ARG A 190 3.99 -21.00 -7.06
C ARG A 190 4.50 -20.26 -8.29
N THR A 191 3.56 -19.81 -9.12
CA THR A 191 3.83 -18.90 -10.25
C THR A 191 3.29 -17.51 -9.97
N PHE A 192 3.97 -16.49 -10.47
CA PHE A 192 3.60 -15.08 -10.27
C PHE A 192 3.48 -14.37 -11.62
N ALA A 193 2.68 -13.31 -11.65
CA ALA A 193 2.69 -12.36 -12.77
C ALA A 193 4.01 -11.58 -12.81
N ALA A 194 4.19 -10.76 -13.86
CA ALA A 194 5.31 -9.81 -13.93
C ALA A 194 5.38 -8.93 -12.67
N LEU A 195 6.59 -8.47 -12.34
CA LEU A 195 6.79 -7.54 -11.23
C LEU A 195 5.95 -6.28 -11.41
N ARG A 196 5.46 -5.76 -10.29
CA ARG A 196 4.60 -4.57 -10.23
C ARG A 196 5.43 -3.30 -10.34
N LEU A 197 6.11 -3.16 -11.48
CA LEU A 197 6.81 -1.93 -11.81
C LEU A 197 5.76 -0.86 -12.06
N GLU A 198 5.91 0.30 -11.43
CA GLU A 198 5.20 1.48 -11.91
C GLU A 198 5.66 1.64 -13.37
N LYS A 199 4.73 1.64 -14.33
CA LYS A 199 5.06 2.12 -15.67
C LYS A 199 5.62 3.51 -15.43
N ASP A 200 6.91 3.70 -15.71
CA ASP A 200 7.41 5.04 -15.96
C ASP A 200 6.43 5.60 -16.99
N VAL A 201 5.65 6.61 -16.59
CA VAL A 201 5.08 7.51 -17.58
C VAL A 201 6.29 7.88 -18.41
N PRO A 202 6.32 7.60 -19.73
CA PRO A 202 7.51 7.88 -20.51
C PRO A 202 7.94 9.29 -20.13
N ASP A 203 9.15 9.40 -19.56
CA ASP A 203 9.81 10.68 -19.48
C ASP A 203 9.69 11.21 -20.90
N LEU A 204 8.88 12.27 -21.06
CA LEU A 204 8.76 12.93 -22.34
C LEU A 204 10.16 13.42 -22.63
N ASP A 205 10.84 12.64 -23.46
CA ASP A 205 12.22 12.78 -23.83
C ASP A 205 12.48 14.24 -24.17
N GLU A 206 13.54 14.77 -23.55
CA GLU A 206 14.19 16.00 -24.00
C GLU A 206 14.65 15.76 -25.45
N GLY A 207 13.82 16.12 -26.44
CA GLY A 207 14.32 16.15 -27.82
C GLY A 207 13.35 15.92 -28.98
N SER A 208 12.03 15.84 -28.80
CA SER A 208 11.14 15.81 -29.98
C SER A 208 10.83 17.21 -30.50
N GLU A 209 11.47 17.53 -31.62
CA GLU A 209 11.23 18.69 -32.45
C GLU A 209 9.75 18.78 -32.85
N PHE A 210 9.17 19.95 -32.62
CA PHE A 210 7.74 20.24 -32.74
C PHE A 210 7.32 20.23 -34.21
N THR A 211 6.77 19.11 -34.71
CA THR A 211 6.01 19.13 -35.96
C THR A 211 4.54 19.39 -35.65
N SER A 212 4.14 20.61 -35.99
CA SER A 212 2.78 21.14 -36.03
C SER A 212 1.79 20.18 -36.70
N GLY A 213 0.64 19.94 -36.05
CA GLY A 213 -0.54 19.37 -36.71
C GLY A 213 -1.41 18.50 -35.81
N ASP A 214 -2.56 19.06 -35.43
CA ASP A 214 -3.83 18.41 -35.07
C ASP A 214 -4.07 17.79 -33.67
N ASP A 215 -5.02 18.45 -32.99
CA ASP A 215 -5.94 18.02 -31.93
C ASP A 215 -5.49 16.89 -30.97
N ILE A 216 -4.85 17.31 -29.88
CA ILE A 216 -4.69 16.49 -28.67
C ILE A 216 -5.98 16.53 -27.87
N SER A 217 -6.78 15.47 -28.02
CA SER A 217 -7.83 15.09 -27.07
C SER A 217 -7.20 14.67 -25.72
N LEU A 218 -7.01 15.65 -24.83
CA LEU A 218 -6.61 15.47 -23.42
C LEU A 218 -7.79 14.94 -22.57
N HIS A 219 -8.22 13.71 -22.87
CA HIS A 219 -9.12 12.95 -22.00
C HIS A 219 -8.46 11.61 -21.65
N SER A 220 -7.58 11.62 -20.64
CA SER A 220 -7.30 10.39 -19.91
C SER A 220 -8.56 10.07 -19.10
N THR A 221 -9.20 8.95 -19.39
CA THR A 221 -10.40 8.43 -18.73
C THR A 221 -10.21 8.38 -17.21
N ARG A 222 -10.98 9.18 -16.48
CA ARG A 222 -10.90 9.32 -15.01
C ARG A 222 -11.76 8.26 -14.35
N THR A 223 -11.23 7.58 -13.34
CA THR A 223 -11.99 6.62 -12.50
C THR A 223 -12.91 7.37 -11.51
N GLY A 224 -14.15 6.88 -11.37
CA GLY A 224 -15.33 7.55 -10.80
C GLY A 224 -15.13 8.55 -9.65
N ALA A 225 -14.70 8.13 -8.46
CA ALA A 225 -14.64 9.01 -7.29
C ALA A 225 -13.65 10.19 -7.45
N ALA A 226 -12.55 10.01 -8.20
CA ALA A 226 -11.62 11.10 -8.52
C ALA A 226 -12.18 12.10 -9.55
N GLN A 227 -13.18 11.72 -10.35
CA GLN A 227 -13.94 12.64 -11.19
C GLN A 227 -14.80 13.56 -10.32
N VAL A 228 -15.50 12.99 -9.34
CA VAL A 228 -16.39 13.72 -8.43
C VAL A 228 -15.60 14.77 -7.63
N VAL A 229 -14.44 14.40 -7.10
CA VAL A 229 -13.57 15.34 -6.37
C VAL A 229 -13.13 16.51 -7.27
N ALA A 230 -12.79 16.27 -8.54
CA ALA A 230 -12.43 17.37 -9.42
C ALA A 230 -13.60 18.22 -9.88
N ILE A 231 -14.81 17.67 -10.02
CA ILE A 231 -16.00 18.47 -10.27
C ILE A 231 -16.21 19.43 -9.09
N VAL A 232 -16.10 18.93 -7.85
CA VAL A 232 -16.20 19.78 -6.65
C VAL A 232 -15.11 20.84 -6.61
N LEU A 233 -13.85 20.48 -6.87
CA LEU A 233 -12.73 21.45 -6.93
C LEU A 233 -12.92 22.48 -8.06
N THR A 234 -13.39 22.06 -9.23
CA THR A 234 -13.63 22.96 -10.36
C THR A 234 -14.75 23.94 -10.05
N SER A 235 -15.86 23.47 -9.45
CA SER A 235 -16.98 24.32 -9.06
C SER A 235 -16.61 25.27 -7.92
N THR A 236 -15.89 24.80 -6.89
CA THR A 236 -15.49 25.61 -5.74
C THR A 236 -14.47 26.68 -6.10
N PHE A 237 -13.50 26.37 -6.97
CA PHE A 237 -12.49 27.32 -7.41
C PHE A 237 -12.88 28.09 -8.67
N GLY A 238 -13.99 27.73 -9.32
CA GLY A 238 -14.50 28.37 -10.54
C GLY A 238 -14.96 29.82 -10.33
N THR A 239 -15.28 30.20 -9.10
CA THR A 239 -15.70 31.56 -8.71
C THR A 239 -14.54 32.56 -8.62
N PHE A 240 -13.29 32.07 -8.61
CA PHE A 240 -12.10 32.92 -8.59
C PHE A 240 -11.60 33.26 -10.00
N THR A 241 -10.97 34.42 -10.14
CA THR A 241 -10.22 34.76 -11.36
C THR A 241 -9.05 33.79 -11.55
N ALA A 242 -8.64 33.55 -12.80
CA ALA A 242 -7.55 32.62 -13.15
C ALA A 242 -6.28 32.72 -12.27
N PRO A 243 -5.72 33.93 -12.02
CA PRO A 243 -4.53 34.07 -11.16
C PRO A 243 -4.81 33.79 -9.67
N GLN A 244 -6.00 34.12 -9.18
CA GLN A 244 -6.42 33.83 -7.80
C GLN A 244 -6.65 32.34 -7.59
N ARG A 245 -7.31 31.70 -8.57
CA ARG A 245 -7.52 30.25 -8.61
C ARG A 245 -6.20 29.51 -8.60
N LEU A 246 -5.25 29.94 -9.43
CA LEU A 246 -3.93 29.31 -9.50
C LEU A 246 -3.19 29.41 -8.16
N LYS A 247 -3.18 30.60 -7.55
CA LYS A 247 -2.52 30.81 -6.24
C LYS A 247 -3.13 29.91 -5.15
N ALA A 248 -4.45 29.80 -5.10
CA ALA A 248 -5.13 28.96 -4.11
C ALA A 248 -4.86 27.46 -4.35
N LEU A 249 -4.87 27.01 -5.60
CA LEU A 249 -4.59 25.63 -5.96
C LEU A 249 -3.12 25.24 -5.69
N MET A 250 -2.16 26.15 -5.91
CA MET A 250 -0.75 25.88 -5.60
C MET A 250 -0.51 25.70 -4.09
N LEU A 251 -1.15 26.52 -3.25
CA LEU A 251 -1.08 26.36 -1.79
C LEU A 251 -1.66 25.01 -1.34
N LEU A 252 -2.74 24.56 -1.98
CA LEU A 252 -3.29 23.24 -1.72
C LEU A 252 -2.37 22.13 -2.19
N CYS A 253 -1.75 22.26 -3.37
CA CYS A 253 -0.79 21.28 -3.88
C CYS A 253 0.38 21.13 -2.92
N GLU A 254 0.93 22.22 -2.41
CA GLU A 254 2.04 22.21 -1.44
C GLU A 254 1.62 21.54 -0.13
N ARG A 255 0.47 21.95 0.43
CA ARG A 255 -0.06 21.39 1.69
C ARG A 255 -0.38 19.90 1.59
N TRP A 256 -0.78 19.41 0.42
CA TRP A 256 -1.10 18.00 0.16
C TRP A 256 0.10 17.21 -0.40
N ASN A 257 1.28 17.84 -0.49
CA ASN A 257 2.49 17.26 -1.06
C ASN A 257 2.22 16.64 -2.44
N VAL A 258 1.65 17.46 -3.33
CA VAL A 258 1.38 17.18 -4.73
C VAL A 258 2.40 17.94 -5.55
N LEU A 259 3.28 17.21 -6.25
CA LEU A 259 4.28 17.80 -7.12
C LEU A 259 3.60 18.37 -8.37
N MET A 260 3.87 19.65 -8.66
CA MET A 260 3.42 20.33 -9.87
C MET A 260 4.57 20.45 -10.86
N PRO A 261 4.34 20.25 -12.18
CA PRO A 261 5.37 20.44 -13.20
C PRO A 261 5.82 21.89 -13.25
N ARG A 262 6.97 22.21 -13.83
CA ARG A 262 7.33 23.61 -14.07
C ARG A 262 6.37 24.19 -15.11
N ARG A 263 5.77 25.35 -14.81
CA ARG A 263 4.84 26.00 -15.72
C ARG A 263 5.57 26.53 -16.96
N PRO A 264 5.28 26.03 -18.17
CA PRO A 264 5.83 26.59 -19.39
C PRO A 264 5.25 27.99 -19.66
N SER A 265 6.03 28.89 -20.26
CA SER A 265 5.65 30.28 -20.52
C SER A 265 4.44 30.46 -21.45
N TYR A 266 4.12 29.45 -22.27
CA TYR A 266 3.01 29.46 -23.21
C TYR A 266 1.69 28.89 -22.65
N VAL A 267 1.69 28.29 -21.46
CA VAL A 267 0.48 27.69 -20.87
C VAL A 267 -0.30 28.74 -20.06
N HIS A 268 -1.57 28.93 -20.40
CA HIS A 268 -2.46 29.86 -19.70
C HIS A 268 -2.81 29.38 -18.28
N ASP A 269 -3.08 30.34 -17.38
CA ASP A 269 -3.42 30.09 -15.97
C ASP A 269 -4.53 29.03 -15.84
N ASP A 270 -5.54 29.08 -16.72
CA ASP A 270 -6.72 28.21 -16.67
C ASP A 270 -6.41 26.75 -16.97
N GLU A 271 -5.56 26.51 -17.96
CA GLU A 271 -5.12 25.17 -18.33
C GLU A 271 -4.22 24.58 -17.24
N TYR A 272 -3.36 25.41 -16.67
CA TYR A 272 -2.49 25.01 -15.58
C TYR A 272 -3.28 24.76 -14.26
N CYS A 273 -4.37 25.48 -14.02
CA CYS A 273 -5.31 25.22 -12.92
C CYS A 273 -6.01 23.86 -13.08
N ARG A 274 -6.39 23.48 -14.31
CA ARG A 274 -7.01 22.16 -14.57
C ARG A 274 -6.04 21.02 -14.21
N VAL A 275 -4.77 21.14 -14.60
CA VAL A 275 -3.73 20.17 -14.22
C VAL A 275 -3.56 20.08 -12.71
N ALA A 276 -3.61 21.22 -12.00
CA ALA A 276 -3.53 21.25 -10.54
C ALA A 276 -4.73 20.54 -9.87
N ILE A 277 -5.94 20.82 -10.36
CA ILE A 277 -7.18 20.19 -9.89
C ILE A 277 -7.14 18.69 -10.11
N ASP A 278 -6.61 18.23 -11.25
CA ASP A 278 -6.55 16.81 -11.58
C ASP A 278 -5.60 16.06 -10.66
N ARG A 279 -4.40 16.61 -10.42
CA ARG A 279 -3.44 16.01 -9.50
C ARG A 279 -3.93 16.03 -8.05
N LEU A 280 -4.59 17.11 -7.63
CA LEU A 280 -5.23 17.20 -6.31
C LEU A 280 -6.35 16.18 -6.14
N ALA A 281 -7.22 16.04 -7.14
CA ALA A 281 -8.34 15.11 -7.09
C ALA A 281 -7.89 13.65 -6.95
N VAL A 282 -6.84 13.25 -7.69
CA VAL A 282 -6.24 11.92 -7.55
C VAL A 282 -5.62 11.74 -6.16
N LYS A 283 -4.92 12.76 -5.63
CA LYS A 283 -4.31 12.68 -4.30
C LYS A 283 -5.36 12.56 -3.19
N ILE A 284 -6.41 13.38 -3.25
CA ILE A 284 -7.51 13.39 -2.28
C ILE A 284 -8.27 12.06 -2.34
N ASN A 285 -8.61 11.57 -3.53
CA ASN A 285 -9.27 10.28 -3.71
C ASN A 285 -8.46 9.16 -3.04
N ASN A 286 -7.16 9.09 -3.32
CA ASN A 286 -6.26 8.12 -2.70
C ASN A 286 -6.18 8.20 -1.17
N VAL A 287 -6.46 9.36 -0.57
CA VAL A 287 -6.53 9.54 0.89
C VAL A 287 -7.89 9.12 1.44
N MET A 288 -8.97 9.43 0.73
CA MET A 288 -10.34 9.01 1.08
C MET A 288 -10.46 7.48 1.10
N GLU A 289 -9.95 6.81 0.06
CA GLU A 289 -9.87 5.35 -0.05
C GLU A 289 -9.06 4.72 1.10
N ARG A 290 -7.98 5.38 1.54
CA ARG A 290 -7.15 4.88 2.66
C ARG A 290 -7.80 5.04 4.02
N LYS A 291 -8.78 5.94 4.18
CA LYS A 291 -9.48 6.20 5.45
C LYS A 291 -10.79 5.40 5.60
N GLY A 292 -11.15 4.56 4.63
CA GLY A 292 -12.32 3.67 4.73
C GLY A 292 -13.66 4.39 4.68
N TYR A 293 -13.75 5.54 4.00
CA TYR A 293 -15.02 6.24 3.79
C TYR A 293 -15.82 5.55 2.66
N GLU A 294 -16.42 4.39 2.94
CA GLU A 294 -17.39 3.71 2.05
C GLU A 294 -18.79 4.39 2.02
N GLY A 295 -18.89 5.66 2.44
CA GLY A 295 -20.15 6.30 2.81
C GLY A 295 -20.73 7.37 1.87
N LEU A 296 -20.03 7.76 0.80
CA LEU A 296 -20.46 8.90 -0.06
C LEU A 296 -20.94 8.49 -1.46
N ASP A 297 -20.85 7.21 -1.82
CA ASP A 297 -21.10 6.75 -3.19
C ASP A 297 -22.57 6.77 -3.60
N LYS A 298 -23.52 6.83 -2.65
CA LYS A 298 -24.95 6.76 -2.97
C LYS A 298 -25.67 8.12 -3.03
N GLU A 299 -25.21 9.15 -2.32
CA GLU A 299 -25.89 10.46 -2.34
C GLU A 299 -25.31 11.44 -3.36
N LEU A 300 -23.99 11.42 -3.64
CA LEU A 300 -23.43 12.34 -4.65
C LEU A 300 -23.82 11.99 -6.09
N PHE A 301 -24.04 10.72 -6.39
CA PHE A 301 -24.51 10.29 -7.71
C PHE A 301 -25.91 10.83 -8.02
N ALA A 302 -26.78 10.91 -7.00
CA ALA A 302 -28.15 11.44 -7.14
C ALA A 302 -28.17 12.96 -7.40
N MET A 303 -27.19 13.71 -6.89
CA MET A 303 -27.11 15.17 -7.11
C MET A 303 -26.61 15.56 -8.50
N SER A 304 -25.89 14.69 -9.21
CA SER A 304 -25.44 14.97 -10.58
C SER A 304 -26.54 14.78 -11.64
N ALA A 305 -27.61 14.05 -11.30
CA ALA A 305 -28.72 13.75 -12.21
C ALA A 305 -29.83 14.83 -12.22
N MET A 306 -29.74 15.85 -11.38
CA MET A 306 -30.74 16.93 -11.33
C MET A 306 -30.10 18.28 -11.69
N GLY A 307 -29.99 18.53 -12.99
CA GLY A 307 -29.74 19.85 -13.55
C GLY A 307 -31.02 20.44 -14.14
N PHE A 308 -31.40 21.61 -13.60
CA PHE A 308 -32.24 22.67 -14.17
C PHE A 308 -33.73 22.38 -14.50
N GLY A 309 -34.59 22.90 -13.64
CA GLY A 309 -36.00 23.21 -13.92
C GLY A 309 -36.46 24.33 -12.97
N ALA A 310 -37.02 25.40 -13.54
CA ALA A 310 -37.36 26.66 -12.87
C ALA A 310 -38.62 26.61 -11.97
N ASP A 311 -38.76 27.69 -11.20
CA ASP A 311 -39.92 28.21 -10.48
C ASP A 311 -40.26 27.71 -9.05
N GLU A 312 -40.22 28.69 -8.15
CA GLU A 312 -40.78 28.79 -6.79
C GLU A 312 -42.31 28.47 -6.71
N PRO A 313 -42.97 28.36 -5.52
CA PRO A 313 -42.64 28.98 -4.23
C PRO A 313 -42.82 28.12 -2.95
N VAL A 314 -42.37 28.72 -1.85
CA VAL A 314 -42.50 28.35 -0.43
C VAL A 314 -43.96 28.11 0.01
N PRO A 315 -44.20 27.21 0.98
CA PRO A 315 -44.96 27.66 2.15
C PRO A 315 -44.42 27.17 3.51
N SER A 316 -44.81 27.95 4.50
CA SER A 316 -44.45 27.96 5.92
C SER A 316 -45.37 27.14 6.85
N VAL A 317 -44.88 26.89 8.08
CA VAL A 317 -45.58 26.69 9.38
C VAL A 317 -45.80 25.26 9.91
N GLY A 318 -45.37 25.08 11.19
CA GLY A 318 -45.92 24.16 12.20
C GLY A 318 -45.02 22.97 12.53
N GLY A 319 -44.58 22.66 13.75
CA GLY A 319 -45.03 23.02 15.09
C GLY A 319 -45.24 21.75 15.93
N ARG A 320 -44.33 21.52 16.90
CA ARG A 320 -44.46 20.69 18.13
C ARG A 320 -44.56 19.15 18.07
N SER A 321 -43.66 18.55 18.87
CA SER A 321 -43.86 17.53 19.94
C SER A 321 -42.71 16.50 19.87
N GLY A 322 -42.15 15.94 20.95
CA GLY A 322 -42.35 16.05 22.38
C GLY A 322 -41.20 15.29 23.04
N TRP A 323 -40.70 15.81 24.15
CA TRP A 323 -39.65 15.21 24.97
C TRP A 323 -40.25 14.09 25.84
N GLN A 324 -39.65 12.90 25.83
CA GLN A 324 -39.75 11.94 26.93
C GLN A 324 -38.37 11.31 27.17
N GLY A 325 -37.83 11.60 28.36
CA GLY A 325 -36.63 10.96 28.89
C GLY A 325 -36.95 9.60 29.49
N PHE A 326 -35.95 8.72 29.53
CA PHE A 326 -35.96 7.54 30.37
C PHE A 326 -34.60 7.32 31.05
N ASN A 327 -34.74 6.95 32.33
CA ASN A 327 -33.73 6.82 33.38
C ASN A 327 -32.56 5.88 33.06
N VAL A 328 -31.38 6.31 33.51
CA VAL A 328 -30.20 5.47 33.77
C VAL A 328 -30.44 4.69 35.06
N ARG A 329 -30.39 3.35 34.99
CA ARG A 329 -30.28 2.47 36.15
C ARG A 329 -28.85 1.95 36.25
N GLN A 330 -28.16 2.37 37.31
CA GLN A 330 -26.92 1.80 37.82
C GLN A 330 -27.16 0.37 38.30
N LYS A 331 -26.29 -0.56 37.91
CA LYS A 331 -26.12 -1.86 38.55
C LYS A 331 -24.64 -2.11 38.78
N ASP A 332 -24.24 -2.03 40.03
CA ASP A 332 -22.98 -2.56 40.54
C ASP A 332 -23.02 -4.10 40.52
N VAL A 333 -21.99 -4.73 39.96
CA VAL A 333 -21.64 -6.12 40.23
C VAL A 333 -20.12 -6.22 40.37
N ALA A 334 -19.72 -6.69 41.54
CA ALA A 334 -18.36 -6.87 42.00
C ALA A 334 -17.54 -7.80 41.09
N THR A 335 -16.31 -7.39 40.76
CA THR A 335 -15.30 -8.24 40.14
C THR A 335 -14.29 -8.71 41.18
N ARG A 336 -14.13 -10.03 41.24
CA ARG A 336 -13.22 -10.79 42.09
C ARG A 336 -11.80 -10.62 41.54
N LYS A 337 -10.85 -10.24 42.41
CA LYS A 337 -9.42 -10.23 42.11
C LYS A 337 -8.93 -11.66 41.98
N ASP A 338 -8.41 -12.02 40.82
CA ASP A 338 -7.40 -13.07 40.68
C ASP A 338 -6.15 -12.43 40.08
N SER A 339 -5.12 -12.33 40.92
CA SER A 339 -3.80 -11.85 40.60
C SER A 339 -3.01 -12.99 39.96
N ALA A 340 -2.68 -12.86 38.68
CA ALA A 340 -1.58 -13.58 38.06
C ALA A 340 -0.69 -12.52 37.40
N GLU A 341 0.37 -12.13 38.12
CA GLU A 341 1.45 -11.31 37.60
C GLU A 341 2.12 -12.07 36.45
N VAL A 342 1.93 -11.57 35.23
CA VAL A 342 2.76 -11.95 34.08
C VAL A 342 3.84 -10.91 34.01
N GLU A 343 5.05 -11.28 34.46
CA GLU A 343 6.22 -10.42 34.31
C GLU A 343 6.49 -10.12 32.83
N PRO A 344 6.79 -8.87 32.46
CA PRO A 344 7.22 -8.56 31.12
C PRO A 344 8.61 -9.17 30.90
N VAL A 345 8.70 -10.12 29.98
CA VAL A 345 9.97 -10.63 29.44
C VAL A 345 10.71 -9.45 28.83
N VAL A 346 11.74 -8.98 29.53
CA VAL A 346 12.71 -8.00 29.04
C VAL A 346 13.41 -8.64 27.85
N ALA A 347 13.13 -8.14 26.65
CA ALA A 347 13.92 -8.46 25.48
C ALA A 347 15.35 -7.94 25.72
N ASP A 348 16.34 -8.82 25.57
CA ASP A 348 17.76 -8.48 25.70
C ASP A 348 18.09 -7.20 24.92
N GLU A 349 18.67 -6.21 25.61
CA GLU A 349 19.17 -4.99 24.98
C GLU A 349 20.20 -5.36 23.90
N PRO A 350 20.02 -4.93 22.63
CA PRO A 350 21.05 -5.12 21.65
C PRO A 350 22.10 -4.03 21.88
N CYS A 351 23.22 -4.42 22.49
CA CYS A 351 24.47 -3.67 22.37
C CYS A 351 24.83 -3.69 20.86
N LEU A 352 24.65 -2.56 20.17
CA LEU A 352 24.95 -2.40 18.73
C LEU A 352 25.93 -1.24 18.56
N SER A 353 27.04 -1.50 17.86
CA SER A 353 27.92 -0.46 17.33
C SER A 353 27.35 0.04 15.99
N SER A 354 27.80 1.20 15.50
CA SER A 354 27.36 1.77 14.21
C SER A 354 27.74 0.94 12.97
N ASP A 355 28.44 -0.19 13.15
CA ASP A 355 29.06 -0.96 12.07
C ASP A 355 28.32 -2.28 11.76
N ASP A 356 27.24 -2.59 12.48
CA ASP A 356 26.48 -3.82 12.29
C ASP A 356 25.54 -3.74 11.07
N THR A 357 25.68 -4.69 10.15
CA THR A 357 24.83 -4.81 8.96
C THR A 357 23.42 -5.28 9.35
N ILE A 358 22.39 -4.55 8.92
CA ILE A 358 21.00 -4.84 9.30
C ILE A 358 20.18 -5.24 8.09
N PHE A 359 19.39 -6.29 8.27
CA PHE A 359 18.47 -6.80 7.26
C PHE A 359 17.10 -6.22 7.53
N THR A 360 16.59 -5.43 6.60
CA THR A 360 15.24 -4.86 6.69
C THR A 360 14.30 -5.66 5.80
N ILE A 361 13.21 -6.13 6.38
CA ILE A 361 12.15 -6.86 5.70
C ILE A 361 10.91 -5.98 5.72
N HIS A 362 10.35 -5.73 4.54
CA HIS A 362 9.02 -5.15 4.41
C HIS A 362 8.05 -6.23 3.99
N VAL A 363 6.90 -6.28 4.67
CA VAL A 363 5.85 -7.28 4.49
C VAL A 363 4.54 -6.54 4.31
N ARG A 364 3.73 -6.84 3.27
CA ARG A 364 2.44 -6.16 3.04
C ARG A 364 1.45 -7.04 2.27
N ARG A 365 0.14 -6.74 2.33
CA ARG A 365 -0.87 -7.36 1.44
C ARG A 365 -0.88 -6.69 0.05
N PRO A 366 -1.12 -7.44 -1.05
CA PRO A 366 -1.51 -6.87 -2.33
C PRO A 366 -2.78 -6.05 -2.20
N LYS A 367 -2.74 -4.84 -2.75
CA LYS A 367 -3.90 -3.98 -2.91
C LYS A 367 -4.64 -4.38 -4.18
#